data_AF-A0A2C5Z0D1-F1
#
_entry.id   AF-A0A2C5Z0D1-F1
#
_cell.length_a   1.000
_cell.length_b   1.000
_cell.length_c   1.000
_cell.angle_alpha   90.00
_cell.angle_beta   90.00
_cell.angle_gamma   90.00
#
_symmetry.space_group_name_H-M   'P 1'
#
loop_
_entity.id
_entity.type
_entity.pdbx_description
1 polymer ?
#
loop_
_entity_poly.entity_id
_entity_poly.type
_entity_poly.pdbx_seq_one_letter_code
_entity_poly.pdbx_strand_id
1 'polypeptide(L)'
;MDEADRLLDMDFGPAIDKLLRFLPRDRRTFLFSATMSSRVESLQRASLRDPVRVSVSESRFQTVATLLQRYLFIPQLRKDTYLVYLANEFAGKSIIIFARTVYEAQRVAILLRTLGFSAIPLHGQLSQSSRLGALNKFRSRSRDILVATDVAARGLDIHAVDVVINFDMPDSSKTYIHRVGRTARAGKAGIALNLVTQYETELYQRVEAALGKKLEVYPTDKQAVMAFQARVDEAQRHARVEMKALGEQAKKKGGKRGGEKRRRDDMDQDEG
;
A
#
# COMPACT_ATOMS: atom_id res chain seq x y z
N MET A 1 -1.60 -2.66 -22.33
CA MET A 1 -1.06 -3.21 -21.07
C MET A 1 -0.67 -2.04 -20.21
N ASP A 2 -1.37 -1.83 -19.10
CA ASP A 2 -1.03 -0.79 -18.13
C ASP A 2 -0.38 -1.44 -16.91
N GLU A 3 0.51 -0.71 -16.23
CA GLU A 3 1.32 -1.18 -15.11
C GLU A 3 2.07 -2.50 -15.43
N ALA A 4 2.71 -2.57 -16.60
CA ALA A 4 3.34 -3.80 -17.10
C ALA A 4 4.42 -4.36 -16.16
N ASP A 5 5.17 -3.49 -15.49
CA ASP A 5 6.11 -3.85 -14.43
C ASP A 5 5.46 -4.59 -13.25
N ARG A 6 4.19 -4.33 -12.96
CA ARG A 6 3.45 -5.01 -11.89
C ARG A 6 2.88 -6.35 -12.30
N LEU A 7 2.35 -6.44 -13.52
CA LEU A 7 1.84 -7.71 -14.04
C LEU A 7 2.91 -8.80 -13.97
N LEU A 8 4.16 -8.44 -14.26
CA LEU A 8 5.30 -9.34 -14.21
C LEU A 8 5.79 -9.67 -12.79
N ASP A 9 5.53 -8.81 -11.80
CA ASP A 9 5.88 -9.08 -10.39
C ASP A 9 4.87 -10.01 -9.71
N MET A 10 3.65 -10.09 -10.21
CA MET A 10 2.60 -10.99 -9.73
C MET A 10 2.65 -12.37 -10.39
N ASP A 11 3.77 -12.69 -11.05
CA ASP A 11 3.99 -13.92 -11.83
C ASP A 11 2.93 -14.17 -12.91
N PHE A 12 2.31 -13.13 -13.46
CA PHE A 12 1.43 -13.27 -14.62
C PHE A 12 2.18 -13.43 -15.95
N GLY A 13 3.51 -13.42 -15.95
CA GLY A 13 4.33 -13.59 -17.15
C GLY A 13 3.89 -14.77 -18.02
N PRO A 14 3.83 -16.00 -17.49
CA PRO A 14 3.37 -17.17 -18.26
C PRO A 14 1.94 -17.04 -18.80
N ALA A 15 1.05 -16.39 -18.05
CA ALA A 15 -0.33 -16.15 -18.49
C ALA A 15 -0.38 -15.12 -19.63
N ILE A 16 0.42 -14.05 -19.55
CA ILE A 16 0.58 -13.06 -20.62
C ILE A 16 1.13 -13.72 -21.88
N ASP A 17 2.19 -14.53 -21.77
CA ASP A 17 2.77 -15.23 -22.92
C ASP A 17 1.79 -16.19 -23.58
N LYS A 18 0.90 -16.81 -22.79
CA LYS A 18 -0.21 -17.60 -23.32
C LYS A 18 -1.20 -16.71 -24.08
N LEU A 19 -1.63 -15.59 -23.50
CA LEU A 19 -2.55 -14.66 -24.16
C LEU A 19 -1.97 -14.10 -25.46
N LEU A 20 -0.70 -13.69 -25.48
CA LEU A 20 -0.02 -13.16 -26.65
C LEU A 20 -0.02 -14.13 -27.84
N ARG A 21 -0.06 -15.45 -27.59
CA ARG A 21 -0.17 -16.48 -28.64
C ARG A 21 -1.56 -16.58 -29.28
N PHE A 22 -2.62 -16.19 -28.57
CA PHE A 22 -3.99 -16.20 -29.09
C PHE A 22 -4.39 -14.88 -29.73
N LEU A 23 -3.64 -13.80 -29.48
CA LEU A 23 -3.92 -12.50 -30.08
C LEU A 23 -3.48 -12.44 -31.55
N PRO A 24 -4.21 -11.71 -32.42
CA PRO A 24 -3.78 -11.46 -33.79
C PRO A 24 -2.37 -10.89 -33.86
N ARG A 25 -1.63 -11.29 -34.90
CA ARG A 25 -0.28 -10.75 -35.17
C ARG A 25 -0.33 -9.28 -35.55
N ASP A 26 -1.35 -8.88 -36.31
CA ASP A 26 -1.59 -7.48 -36.63
C ASP A 26 -2.49 -6.86 -35.56
N ARG A 27 -1.87 -6.07 -34.68
CA ARG A 27 -2.54 -5.38 -33.58
C ARG A 27 -1.78 -4.14 -33.17
N ARG A 28 -2.50 -3.15 -32.65
CA ARG A 28 -1.90 -2.00 -31.96
C ARG A 28 -1.81 -2.33 -30.48
N THR A 29 -0.58 -2.39 -29.96
CA THR A 29 -0.34 -2.66 -28.55
C THR A 29 0.28 -1.42 -27.91
N PHE A 30 -0.36 -0.93 -26.84
CA PHE A 30 0.21 0.11 -25.98
C PHE A 30 0.70 -0.55 -24.70
N LEU A 31 1.94 -0.27 -24.31
CA LEU A 31 2.54 -0.77 -23.07
C LEU A 31 2.95 0.43 -22.22
N PHE A 32 2.37 0.51 -21.02
CA PHE A 32 2.67 1.53 -20.03
C PHE A 32 3.29 0.85 -18.81
N SER A 33 4.37 1.44 -18.30
CA SER A 33 5.11 0.92 -17.14
C SER A 33 5.69 2.07 -16.35
N ALA A 34 5.62 1.99 -15.02
CA ALA A 34 6.22 2.98 -14.13
C ALA A 34 7.73 2.79 -13.98
N THR A 35 8.22 1.55 -14.11
CA THR A 35 9.64 1.21 -14.01
C THR A 35 10.07 0.30 -15.15
N MET A 36 11.36 0.36 -15.52
CA MET A 36 11.96 -0.50 -16.55
C MET A 36 12.87 -1.54 -15.90
N SER A 37 12.39 -2.79 -15.86
CA SER A 37 13.19 -3.96 -15.48
C SER A 37 13.51 -4.80 -16.71
N SER A 38 14.49 -5.70 -16.60
CA SER A 38 14.82 -6.65 -17.68
C SER A 38 13.61 -7.49 -18.12
N ARG A 39 12.74 -7.86 -17.17
CA ARG A 39 11.49 -8.57 -17.47
C ARG A 39 10.52 -7.72 -18.30
N VAL A 40 10.40 -6.42 -18.01
CA VAL A 40 9.57 -5.49 -18.79
C VAL A 40 10.15 -5.30 -20.20
N GLU A 41 11.46 -5.19 -20.32
CA GLU A 41 12.12 -5.10 -21.64
C GLU A 41 11.88 -6.36 -22.48
N SER A 42 11.96 -7.55 -21.87
CA SER A 42 11.63 -8.81 -22.56
C SER A 42 10.16 -8.84 -23.00
N LEU A 43 9.23 -8.41 -22.14
CA LEU A 43 7.81 -8.30 -22.49
C LEU A 43 7.59 -7.28 -23.62
N GLN A 44 8.27 -6.14 -23.60
CA GLN A 44 8.20 -5.14 -24.66
C GLN A 44 8.62 -5.75 -26.01
N ARG A 45 9.75 -6.47 -26.04
CA ARG A 45 10.25 -7.14 -27.25
C ARG A 45 9.30 -8.22 -27.76
N ALA A 46 8.62 -8.94 -26.87
CA ALA A 46 7.68 -10.00 -27.24
C ALA A 46 6.30 -9.48 -27.67
N SER A 47 5.87 -8.32 -27.16
CA SER A 47 4.49 -7.83 -27.31
C SER A 47 4.32 -6.69 -28.32
N LEU A 48 5.38 -5.92 -28.63
CA LEU A 48 5.35 -4.75 -29.50
C LEU A 48 6.09 -4.99 -30.82
N ARG A 49 5.66 -4.30 -31.88
CA ARG A 49 6.33 -4.25 -33.20
C ARG A 49 6.68 -2.80 -33.51
N ASP A 50 7.97 -2.53 -33.71
CA ASP A 50 8.53 -1.19 -33.98
C ASP A 50 7.90 -0.06 -33.11
N PRO A 51 7.98 -0.16 -31.77
CA PRO A 51 7.29 0.78 -30.90
C PRO A 51 7.99 2.13 -30.85
N VAL A 52 7.21 3.21 -30.97
CA VAL A 52 7.65 4.54 -30.55
C VAL A 52 7.81 4.52 -29.02
N ARG A 53 9.04 4.75 -28.55
CA ARG A 53 9.35 4.82 -27.12
C ARG A 53 9.22 6.25 -26.63
N VAL A 54 8.30 6.46 -25.69
CA VAL A 54 8.16 7.72 -24.95
C VAL A 54 8.62 7.48 -23.51
N SER A 55 9.62 8.22 -23.04
CA SER A 55 10.11 8.16 -21.66
C SER A 55 10.00 9.54 -21.02
N VAL A 56 9.42 9.60 -19.82
CA VAL A 56 9.29 10.84 -19.04
C VAL A 56 10.49 11.05 -18.11
N SER A 57 11.32 10.02 -17.92
CA SER A 57 12.54 10.08 -17.12
C SER A 57 13.70 9.35 -17.81
N GLU A 58 14.92 9.86 -17.64
CA GLU A 58 16.15 9.17 -18.07
C GLU A 58 16.61 8.12 -17.04
N SER A 59 16.24 8.30 -15.76
CA SER A 59 16.55 7.34 -14.69
C SER A 59 15.39 6.35 -14.44
N ARG A 60 15.75 5.11 -14.05
CA ARG A 60 14.82 4.01 -13.77
C ARG A 60 13.89 4.26 -12.56
N PHE A 61 14.22 5.22 -11.70
CA PHE A 61 13.54 5.48 -10.43
C PHE A 61 13.36 6.98 -10.17
N GLN A 62 13.01 7.76 -11.20
CA GLN A 62 12.74 9.18 -11.04
C GLN A 62 11.33 9.43 -10.47
N THR A 63 11.23 10.43 -9.61
CA THR A 63 9.96 10.94 -9.07
C THR A 63 9.64 12.30 -9.70
N VAL A 64 8.36 12.67 -9.76
CA VAL A 64 7.96 13.97 -10.33
C VAL A 64 8.51 15.13 -9.49
N ALA A 65 8.87 16.24 -10.14
CA ALA A 65 9.49 17.39 -9.46
C ALA A 65 8.59 18.02 -8.38
N THR A 66 7.26 17.93 -8.54
CA THR A 66 6.27 18.46 -7.59
C THR A 66 6.07 17.58 -6.36
N LEU A 67 6.79 16.45 -6.25
CA LEU A 67 6.71 15.52 -5.13
C LEU A 67 7.79 15.80 -4.08
N LEU A 68 7.36 16.36 -2.95
CA LEU A 68 8.21 16.54 -1.78
C LEU A 68 8.38 15.20 -1.06
N GLN A 69 9.62 14.73 -0.93
CA GLN A 69 9.95 13.48 -0.25
C GLN A 69 10.79 13.77 0.97
N ARG A 70 10.29 13.38 2.14
CA ARG A 70 10.97 13.60 3.42
C ARG A 70 10.95 12.33 4.26
N TYR A 71 11.81 12.30 5.28
CA TYR A 71 11.87 11.18 6.22
C TYR A 71 11.87 11.65 7.67
N LEU A 72 11.45 10.77 8.56
CA LEU A 72 11.52 10.93 10.01
C LEU A 72 12.27 9.73 10.55
N PHE A 73 13.44 9.97 11.15
CA PHE A 73 14.17 8.92 11.86
C PHE A 73 13.75 8.89 13.32
N ILE A 74 12.99 7.86 13.70
CA ILE A 74 12.28 7.82 14.98
C ILE A 74 12.41 6.45 15.65
N PRO A 75 12.39 6.38 16.99
CA PRO A 75 12.35 5.09 17.68
C PRO A 75 11.08 4.31 17.34
N GLN A 76 11.21 3.00 17.12
CA GLN A 76 10.06 2.11 16.87
C GLN A 76 8.93 2.27 17.90
N LEU A 77 9.26 2.48 19.18
CA LEU A 77 8.27 2.65 20.25
C LEU A 77 7.39 3.90 20.07
N ARG A 78 7.91 4.93 19.38
CA ARG A 78 7.21 6.21 19.17
C ARG A 78 6.53 6.29 17.80
N LYS A 79 6.62 5.24 16.98
CA LYS A 79 6.16 5.23 15.60
C LYS A 79 4.69 5.63 15.44
N ASP A 80 3.82 5.09 16.29
CA ASP A 80 2.39 5.44 16.34
C ASP A 80 2.16 6.90 16.75
N THR A 81 2.96 7.44 17.69
CA THR A 81 2.85 8.83 18.15
C THR A 81 3.18 9.82 17.03
N TYR A 82 4.26 9.56 16.28
CA TYR A 82 4.60 10.37 15.11
C TYR A 82 3.54 10.23 14.01
N LEU A 83 3.00 9.03 13.78
CA LEU A 83 1.91 8.85 12.82
C LEU A 83 0.69 9.72 13.18
N VAL A 84 0.28 9.72 14.45
CA VAL A 84 -0.87 10.48 14.94
C VAL A 84 -0.61 11.99 14.85
N TYR A 85 0.60 12.43 15.21
CA TYR A 85 1.02 13.82 15.02
C TYR A 85 0.87 14.25 13.55
N LEU A 86 1.38 13.46 12.61
CA LEU A 86 1.27 13.74 11.17
C LEU A 86 -0.18 13.70 10.69
N ALA A 87 -0.98 12.75 11.15
CA ALA A 87 -2.41 12.68 10.81
C ALA A 87 -3.16 13.94 11.29
N ASN A 88 -2.77 14.51 12.44
CA ASN A 88 -3.30 15.77 12.94
C ASN A 88 -2.80 16.97 12.14
N GLU A 89 -1.51 17.02 11.81
CA GLU A 89 -0.90 18.08 11.01
C GLU A 89 -1.51 18.18 9.61
N PHE A 90 -1.82 17.04 8.99
CA PHE A 90 -2.47 16.94 7.69
C PHE A 90 -4.00 16.77 7.76
N ALA A 91 -4.64 17.20 8.85
CA ALA A 91 -6.09 17.12 8.98
C ALA A 91 -6.81 17.78 7.78
N GLY A 92 -7.83 17.11 7.25
CA GLY A 92 -8.59 17.54 6.06
C GLY A 92 -7.93 17.20 4.70
N LYS A 93 -6.70 16.67 4.69
CA LYS A 93 -6.07 16.14 3.48
C LYS A 93 -6.42 14.66 3.26
N SER A 94 -6.38 14.19 2.01
CA SER A 94 -6.45 12.74 1.75
C SER A 94 -5.10 12.11 2.00
N ILE A 95 -5.07 11.13 2.90
CA ILE A 95 -3.85 10.46 3.34
C ILE A 95 -3.96 8.98 2.97
N ILE A 96 -2.92 8.45 2.32
CA ILE A 96 -2.71 7.00 2.26
C ILE A 96 -1.55 6.62 3.16
N ILE A 97 -1.77 5.66 4.04
CA ILE A 97 -0.77 5.11 4.95
C ILE A 97 -0.46 3.69 4.49
N PHE A 98 0.80 3.43 4.14
CA PHE A 98 1.25 2.10 3.76
C PHE A 98 1.86 1.35 4.93
N ALA A 99 1.27 0.21 5.28
CA ALA A 99 1.75 -0.72 6.28
C ALA A 99 2.20 -2.04 5.63
N ARG A 100 3.20 -2.71 6.20
CA ARG A 100 3.77 -3.95 5.64
C ARG A 100 2.78 -5.12 5.73
N THR A 101 2.09 -5.25 6.86
CA THR A 101 1.24 -6.41 7.14
C THR A 101 -0.24 -6.06 7.21
N VAL A 102 -1.09 -7.07 6.96
CA VAL A 102 -2.54 -6.96 7.12
C VAL A 102 -2.92 -6.60 8.56
N TYR A 103 -2.21 -7.21 9.52
CA TYR A 103 -2.39 -6.93 10.94
C TYR A 103 -2.13 -5.46 11.25
N GLU A 104 -0.99 -4.92 10.81
CA GLU A 104 -0.65 -3.51 11.04
C GLU A 104 -1.62 -2.57 10.34
N ALA A 105 -2.03 -2.85 9.10
CA ALA A 105 -3.01 -2.03 8.40
C ALA A 105 -4.34 -1.93 9.17
N GLN A 106 -4.82 -3.06 9.71
CA GLN A 106 -6.03 -3.08 10.52
C GLN A 106 -5.83 -2.39 11.87
N ARG A 107 -4.73 -2.69 12.58
CA ARG A 107 -4.41 -2.12 13.90
C ARG A 107 -4.27 -0.60 13.85
N VAL A 108 -3.52 -0.09 12.87
CA VAL A 108 -3.33 1.36 12.67
C VAL A 108 -4.65 2.04 12.33
N ALA A 109 -5.50 1.42 11.50
CA ALA A 109 -6.82 1.98 11.22
C ALA A 109 -7.71 2.05 12.47
N ILE A 110 -7.65 1.04 13.36
CA ILE A 110 -8.36 1.07 14.65
C ILE A 110 -7.79 2.18 15.54
N LEU A 111 -6.47 2.23 15.73
CA LEU A 111 -5.77 3.24 16.52
C LEU A 111 -6.22 4.66 16.12
N LEU A 112 -6.17 4.96 14.82
CA LEU A 112 -6.57 6.25 14.28
C LEU A 112 -8.05 6.55 14.53
N ARG A 113 -8.95 5.57 14.34
CA ARG A 113 -10.37 5.74 14.65
C ARG A 113 -10.66 5.97 16.13
N THR A 114 -9.96 5.28 17.03
CA THR A 114 -10.06 5.48 18.48
C THR A 114 -9.69 6.92 18.86
N LEU A 115 -8.77 7.55 18.12
CA LEU A 115 -8.36 8.94 18.32
C LEU A 115 -9.21 9.96 17.55
N GLY A 116 -10.27 9.52 16.87
CA GLY A 116 -11.22 10.38 16.17
C GLY A 116 -10.92 10.61 14.68
N PHE A 117 -9.86 10.02 14.13
CA PHE A 117 -9.56 10.15 12.71
C PHE A 117 -10.45 9.25 11.84
N SER A 118 -10.81 9.73 10.65
CA SER A 118 -11.66 9.03 9.68
C SER A 118 -10.89 7.96 8.88
N ALA A 119 -10.29 6.98 9.57
CA ALA A 119 -9.43 5.96 8.96
C ALA A 119 -10.15 4.66 8.56
N ILE A 120 -9.85 4.14 7.36
CA ILE A 120 -10.37 2.88 6.84
C ILE A 120 -9.25 1.96 6.33
N PRO A 121 -9.24 0.66 6.70
CA PRO A 121 -8.23 -0.27 6.25
C PRO A 121 -8.55 -0.84 4.85
N LEU A 122 -7.52 -1.16 4.08
CA LEU A 122 -7.59 -1.81 2.77
C LEU A 122 -6.47 -2.85 2.65
N HIS A 123 -6.82 -4.12 2.80
CA HIS A 123 -5.85 -5.21 2.82
C HIS A 123 -6.40 -6.49 2.16
N GLY A 124 -5.53 -7.45 1.85
CA GLY A 124 -5.87 -8.64 1.06
C GLY A 124 -6.88 -9.60 1.69
N GLN A 125 -7.06 -9.55 3.01
CA GLN A 125 -8.07 -10.38 3.72
C GLN A 125 -9.50 -9.82 3.65
N LEU A 126 -9.71 -8.63 3.07
CA LEU A 126 -11.05 -8.10 2.86
C LEU A 126 -11.72 -8.78 1.66
N SER A 127 -13.03 -9.03 1.75
CA SER A 127 -13.81 -9.44 0.57
C SER A 127 -13.72 -8.38 -0.53
N GLN A 128 -13.88 -8.78 -1.79
CA GLN A 128 -13.86 -7.83 -2.91
C GLN A 128 -14.90 -6.71 -2.76
N SER A 129 -16.11 -7.04 -2.28
CA SER A 129 -17.15 -6.06 -1.96
C SER A 129 -16.72 -5.07 -0.87
N SER A 130 -16.05 -5.56 0.18
CA SER A 130 -15.53 -4.71 1.26
C SER A 130 -14.39 -3.81 0.78
N ARG A 131 -13.51 -4.31 -0.09
CA ARG A 131 -12.43 -3.52 -0.72
C ARG A 131 -12.99 -2.37 -1.55
N LEU A 132 -13.98 -2.65 -2.40
CA LEU A 132 -14.66 -1.63 -3.20
C LEU A 132 -15.41 -0.63 -2.33
N GLY A 133 -16.11 -1.09 -1.28
CA GLY A 133 -16.79 -0.22 -0.32
C GLY A 133 -15.82 0.70 0.42
N ALA A 134 -14.65 0.19 0.82
CA ALA A 134 -13.61 0.99 1.47
C ALA A 134 -13.05 2.06 0.52
N LEU A 135 -12.75 1.67 -0.71
CA LEU A 135 -12.25 2.58 -1.74
C LEU A 135 -13.28 3.67 -2.07
N ASN A 136 -14.56 3.31 -2.17
CA ASN A 136 -15.63 4.27 -2.45
C ASN A 136 -15.77 5.30 -1.31
N LYS A 137 -15.72 4.87 -0.04
CA LYS A 137 -15.76 5.77 1.12
C LYS A 137 -14.56 6.71 1.15
N PHE A 138 -13.38 6.23 0.73
CA PHE A 138 -12.19 7.08 0.62
C PHE A 138 -12.31 8.08 -0.54
N ARG A 139 -12.73 7.61 -1.72
CA ARG A 139 -12.92 8.44 -2.93
C ARG A 139 -13.96 9.53 -2.72
N SER A 140 -15.04 9.24 -1.99
CA SER A 140 -16.08 10.21 -1.68
C SER A 140 -15.72 11.18 -0.55
N ARG A 141 -14.50 11.11 0.00
CA ARG A 141 -14.06 11.86 1.20
C ARG A 141 -14.93 11.62 2.44
N SER A 142 -15.67 10.50 2.48
CA SER A 142 -16.31 10.04 3.72
C SER A 142 -15.29 9.51 4.73
N ARG A 143 -14.11 9.09 4.24
CA ARG A 143 -12.93 8.71 5.02
C ARG A 143 -11.73 9.41 4.41
N ASP A 144 -10.98 10.15 5.23
CA ASP A 144 -9.84 10.94 4.76
C ASP A 144 -8.55 10.15 4.76
N ILE A 145 -8.51 9.04 5.52
CA ILE A 145 -7.31 8.23 5.71
C ILE A 145 -7.56 6.80 5.25
N LEU A 146 -6.77 6.34 4.27
CA LEU A 146 -6.75 4.96 3.81
C LEU A 146 -5.49 4.26 4.32
N VAL A 147 -5.65 3.22 5.12
CA VAL A 147 -4.52 2.42 5.62
C VAL A 147 -4.42 1.14 4.81
N ALA A 148 -3.38 1.00 3.99
CA ALA A 148 -3.30 -0.06 2.99
C ALA A 148 -2.03 -0.91 3.07
N THR A 149 -2.12 -2.17 2.66
CA THR A 149 -0.96 -2.97 2.26
C THR A 149 -0.70 -2.81 0.77
N ASP A 150 0.55 -3.04 0.33
CA ASP A 150 0.93 -2.94 -1.08
C ASP A 150 0.06 -3.80 -1.99
N VAL A 151 -0.18 -5.05 -1.59
CA VAL A 151 -0.99 -6.00 -2.36
C VAL A 151 -2.40 -5.50 -2.57
N ALA A 152 -3.00 -4.88 -1.55
CA ALA A 152 -4.38 -4.45 -1.61
C ALA A 152 -4.56 -3.14 -2.37
N ALA A 153 -3.54 -2.28 -2.39
CA ALA A 153 -3.51 -1.05 -3.18
C ALA A 153 -3.15 -1.28 -4.66
N ARG A 154 -2.62 -2.46 -5.03
CA ARG A 154 -2.35 -2.84 -6.43
C ARG A 154 -3.66 -3.09 -7.20
N GLY A 155 -3.72 -2.60 -8.43
CA GLY A 155 -4.86 -2.78 -9.34
C GLY A 155 -6.13 -2.02 -8.94
N LEU A 156 -6.08 -1.16 -7.92
CA LEU A 156 -7.17 -0.26 -7.58
C LEU A 156 -6.83 1.14 -8.05
N ASP A 157 -7.78 1.77 -8.74
CA ASP A 157 -7.72 3.18 -9.13
C ASP A 157 -7.95 4.07 -7.90
N ILE A 158 -6.90 4.23 -7.10
CA ILE A 158 -6.87 5.19 -6.00
C ILE A 158 -6.54 6.55 -6.62
N HIS A 159 -7.48 7.50 -6.48
CA HIS A 159 -7.30 8.90 -6.88
C HIS A 159 -6.03 9.48 -6.27
N ALA A 160 -5.49 10.50 -6.93
CA ALA A 160 -4.34 11.23 -6.42
C ALA A 160 -4.62 11.70 -4.98
N VAL A 161 -3.77 11.28 -4.05
CA VAL A 161 -3.87 11.69 -2.63
C VAL A 161 -2.97 12.87 -2.35
N ASP A 162 -3.33 13.66 -1.35
CA ASP A 162 -2.55 14.83 -0.93
C ASP A 162 -1.25 14.39 -0.22
N VAL A 163 -1.33 13.33 0.60
CA VAL A 163 -0.21 12.85 1.45
C VAL A 163 -0.07 11.33 1.34
N VAL A 164 1.16 10.87 1.13
CA VAL A 164 1.56 9.46 1.27
C VAL A 164 2.41 9.32 2.53
N ILE A 165 2.05 8.42 3.43
CA ILE A 165 2.86 8.08 4.60
C ILE A 165 3.26 6.61 4.47
N ASN A 166 4.56 6.37 4.29
CA ASN A 166 5.14 5.04 4.48
C ASN A 166 5.29 4.83 5.98
N PHE A 167 4.28 4.20 6.59
CA PHE A 167 4.38 3.79 8.00
C PHE A 167 5.49 2.77 8.12
N ASP A 168 5.47 1.70 7.32
CA ASP A 168 6.62 0.80 7.21
C ASP A 168 7.40 1.07 5.93
N MET A 169 8.73 0.99 6.00
CA MET A 169 9.55 1.11 4.80
C MET A 169 9.22 -0.03 3.82
N PRO A 170 9.03 0.28 2.53
CA PRO A 170 8.83 -0.75 1.50
C PRO A 170 10.07 -1.64 1.37
N ASP A 171 9.84 -2.91 1.05
CA ASP A 171 10.92 -3.91 0.93
C ASP A 171 11.80 -3.73 -0.32
N SER A 172 11.36 -2.88 -1.27
CA SER A 172 12.13 -2.56 -2.48
C SER A 172 11.93 -1.12 -2.93
N SER A 173 12.93 -0.57 -3.62
CA SER A 173 12.86 0.78 -4.22
C SER A 173 11.79 0.89 -5.32
N LYS A 174 11.48 -0.22 -6.01
CA LYS A 174 10.35 -0.26 -6.96
C LYS A 174 9.01 -0.06 -6.25
N THR A 175 8.79 -0.78 -5.15
CA THR A 175 7.59 -0.61 -4.31
C THR A 175 7.51 0.82 -3.78
N TYR A 176 8.63 1.42 -3.37
CA TYR A 176 8.68 2.82 -2.96
C TYR A 176 8.14 3.76 -4.04
N ILE A 177 8.64 3.68 -5.28
CA ILE A 177 8.17 4.50 -6.40
C ILE A 177 6.66 4.33 -6.63
N HIS A 178 6.15 3.10 -6.54
CA HIS A 178 4.72 2.82 -6.70
C HIS A 178 3.85 3.41 -5.59
N ARG A 179 4.36 3.46 -4.36
CA ARG A 179 3.69 4.08 -3.21
C ARG A 179 3.66 5.59 -3.33
N VAL A 180 4.82 6.21 -3.55
CA VAL A 180 4.91 7.69 -3.60
C VAL A 180 4.30 8.27 -4.87
N GLY A 181 4.24 7.48 -5.95
CA GLY A 181 3.49 7.82 -7.17
C GLY A 181 1.96 7.85 -7.00
N ARG A 182 1.43 7.70 -5.78
CA ARG A 182 0.00 7.92 -5.45
C ARG A 182 -0.33 9.38 -5.17
N THR A 183 0.67 10.21 -4.92
CA THR A 183 0.51 11.65 -4.75
C THR A 183 1.16 12.41 -5.93
N ALA A 184 1.10 13.74 -5.90
CA ALA A 184 1.71 14.62 -6.90
C ALA A 184 1.35 14.29 -8.36
N ARG A 185 0.10 13.85 -8.61
CA ARG A 185 -0.40 13.55 -9.97
C ARG A 185 -1.06 14.77 -10.62
N ALA A 186 -1.12 14.75 -11.95
CA ALA A 186 -1.82 15.76 -12.76
C ALA A 186 -1.41 17.21 -12.45
N GLY A 187 -0.10 17.45 -12.27
CA GLY A 187 0.46 18.79 -12.01
C GLY A 187 0.28 19.31 -10.59
N LYS A 188 -0.39 18.56 -9.69
CA LYS A 188 -0.50 18.94 -8.28
C LYS A 188 0.79 18.65 -7.52
N ALA A 189 1.06 19.47 -6.51
CA ALA A 189 2.06 19.16 -5.50
C ALA A 189 1.56 18.04 -4.57
N GLY A 190 2.49 17.31 -3.99
CA GLY A 190 2.20 16.21 -3.09
C GLY A 190 3.37 15.94 -2.16
N ILE A 191 3.11 15.29 -1.03
CA ILE A 191 4.13 14.94 -0.06
C ILE A 191 4.16 13.44 0.23
N ALA A 192 5.36 12.89 0.30
CA ALA A 192 5.63 11.53 0.73
C ALA A 192 6.53 11.55 1.97
N LEU A 193 6.06 10.97 3.07
CA LEU A 193 6.75 10.88 4.35
C LEU A 193 7.13 9.44 4.66
N ASN A 194 8.39 9.24 5.05
CA ASN A 194 8.93 7.94 5.42
C ASN A 194 9.19 7.89 6.91
N LEU A 195 8.46 7.05 7.65
CA LEU A 195 8.77 6.77 9.05
C LEU A 195 9.85 5.68 9.09
N VAL A 196 11.08 6.09 9.36
CA VAL A 196 12.25 5.22 9.39
C VAL A 196 12.62 4.94 10.84
N THR A 197 12.69 3.66 11.19
CA THR A 197 13.11 3.23 12.52
C THR A 197 14.50 2.62 12.50
N GLN A 198 15.06 2.34 13.67
CA GLN A 198 16.38 1.72 13.78
C GLN A 198 16.49 0.36 13.06
N TYR A 199 15.36 -0.31 12.82
CA TYR A 199 15.29 -1.60 12.12
C TYR A 199 15.12 -1.48 10.60
N GLU A 200 14.88 -0.26 10.10
CA GLU A 200 14.51 -0.01 8.69
C GLU A 200 15.55 0.83 7.96
N THR A 201 16.67 1.15 8.61
CA THR A 201 17.77 1.97 8.06
C THR A 201 18.32 1.41 6.75
N GLU A 202 18.52 0.09 6.65
CA GLU A 202 19.05 -0.53 5.43
C GLU A 202 18.06 -0.41 4.26
N LEU A 203 16.77 -0.66 4.51
CA LEU A 203 15.71 -0.49 3.50
C LEU A 203 15.64 0.97 3.02
N TYR A 204 15.76 1.92 3.95
CA TYR A 204 15.80 3.34 3.66
C TYR A 204 17.00 3.73 2.79
N GLN A 205 18.21 3.26 3.13
CA GLN A 205 19.41 3.52 2.35
C GLN A 205 19.33 2.97 0.93
N ARG A 206 18.71 1.78 0.74
CA ARG A 206 18.45 1.22 -0.59
C ARG A 206 17.50 2.10 -1.42
N VAL A 207 16.52 2.74 -0.79
CA VAL A 207 15.64 3.71 -1.44
C VAL A 207 16.43 4.95 -1.86
N GLU A 208 17.20 5.57 -0.97
CA GLU A 208 18.02 6.75 -1.31
C GLU A 208 19.03 6.45 -2.43
N ALA A 209 19.69 5.29 -2.37
CA ALA A 209 20.63 4.86 -3.39
C ALA A 209 19.95 4.72 -4.76
N ALA A 210 18.75 4.13 -4.80
CA ALA A 210 17.97 4.01 -6.04
C ALA A 210 17.47 5.35 -6.57
N LEU A 211 17.14 6.30 -5.68
CA LEU A 211 16.75 7.66 -6.05
C LEU A 211 17.93 8.52 -6.50
N GLY A 212 19.17 8.14 -6.16
CA GLY A 212 20.37 8.92 -6.43
C GLY A 212 20.47 10.21 -5.61
N LYS A 213 19.69 10.34 -4.53
CA LYS A 213 19.70 11.53 -3.67
C LYS A 213 19.38 11.18 -2.21
N LYS A 214 19.88 12.01 -1.29
CA LYS A 214 19.46 11.99 0.11
C LYS A 214 18.12 12.70 0.27
N LEU A 215 17.22 12.12 1.07
CA LEU A 215 15.97 12.79 1.41
C LEU A 215 16.19 13.74 2.57
N GLU A 216 15.45 14.84 2.60
CA GLU A 216 15.52 15.79 3.70
C GLU A 216 14.69 15.30 4.90
N VAL A 217 15.15 15.63 6.11
CA VAL A 217 14.39 15.38 7.33
C VAL A 217 13.08 16.17 7.28
N TYR A 218 11.98 15.56 7.74
CA TYR A 218 10.74 16.28 8.00
C TYR A 218 10.87 17.08 9.31
N PRO A 219 10.71 18.41 9.28
CA PRO A 219 10.83 19.21 10.49
C PRO A 219 9.71 18.85 11.46
N THR A 220 10.07 18.47 12.69
CA THR A 220 9.11 18.19 13.76
C THR A 220 9.59 18.80 15.07
N ASP A 221 8.64 19.33 15.85
CA ASP A 221 8.88 19.68 17.24
C ASP A 221 8.62 18.45 18.11
N LYS A 222 9.68 17.94 18.74
CA LYS A 222 9.60 16.78 19.62
C LYS A 222 8.60 16.99 20.77
N GLN A 223 8.49 18.19 21.34
CA GLN A 223 7.56 18.44 22.42
C GLN A 223 6.11 18.36 21.92
N ALA A 224 5.83 18.96 20.76
CA ALA A 224 4.52 18.89 20.12
C ALA A 224 4.13 17.44 19.76
N VAL A 225 5.07 16.63 19.25
CA VAL A 225 4.82 15.20 18.99
C VAL A 225 4.52 14.47 20.30
N MET A 226 5.31 14.69 21.34
CA MET A 226 5.18 13.98 22.61
C MET A 226 3.89 14.35 23.38
N ALA A 227 3.27 15.51 23.09
CA ALA A 227 1.97 15.87 23.64
C ALA A 227 0.85 14.85 23.29
N PHE A 228 1.00 14.10 22.19
CA PHE A 228 0.04 13.06 21.81
C PHE A 228 0.25 11.73 22.55
N GLN A 229 1.40 11.53 23.20
CA GLN A 229 1.84 10.22 23.65
C GLN A 229 0.84 9.52 24.58
N ALA A 230 0.34 10.20 25.61
CA ALA A 230 -0.56 9.59 26.58
C ALA A 230 -1.86 9.07 25.94
N ARG A 231 -2.45 9.86 25.03
CA ARG A 231 -3.66 9.48 24.27
C ARG A 231 -3.36 8.32 23.31
N VAL A 232 -2.18 8.34 22.68
CA VAL A 232 -1.73 7.26 21.79
C VAL A 232 -1.55 5.95 22.56
N ASP A 233 -0.96 5.97 23.75
CA ASP A 233 -0.77 4.77 24.58
C ASP A 233 -2.10 4.14 25.01
N GLU A 234 -3.11 4.96 25.32
CA GLU A 234 -4.46 4.49 25.58
C GLU A 234 -5.10 3.87 24.32
N ALA A 235 -5.02 4.56 23.18
CA ALA A 235 -5.56 4.06 21.92
C ALA A 235 -4.85 2.79 21.45
N GLN A 236 -3.55 2.64 21.71
CA GLN A 236 -2.80 1.40 21.45
C GLN A 236 -3.33 0.23 22.27
N ARG A 237 -3.64 0.45 23.55
CA ARG A 237 -4.25 -0.58 24.41
C ARG A 237 -5.62 -0.99 23.86
N HIS A 238 -6.46 -0.03 23.51
CA HIS A 238 -7.76 -0.29 22.89
C HIS A 238 -7.62 -1.09 21.58
N ALA A 239 -6.74 -0.65 20.68
CA ALA A 239 -6.50 -1.33 19.41
C ALA A 239 -6.03 -2.78 19.58
N ARG A 240 -5.19 -3.07 20.59
CA ARG A 240 -4.77 -4.45 20.90
C ARG A 240 -5.94 -5.34 21.34
N VAL A 241 -6.83 -4.81 22.20
CA VAL A 241 -8.02 -5.55 22.67
C VAL A 241 -8.97 -5.83 21.51
N GLU A 242 -9.28 -4.81 20.70
CA GLU A 242 -10.16 -4.97 19.53
C GLU A 242 -9.58 -5.95 18.51
N MET A 243 -8.27 -5.88 18.23
CA MET A 243 -7.60 -6.83 17.33
C MET A 243 -7.69 -8.28 17.84
N LYS A 244 -7.56 -8.49 19.15
CA LYS A 244 -7.72 -9.83 19.75
C LYS A 244 -9.15 -10.34 19.57
N ALA A 245 -10.15 -9.50 19.84
CA ALA A 245 -11.57 -9.84 19.67
C ALA A 245 -11.91 -10.19 18.21
N LEU A 246 -11.41 -9.40 17.24
CA LEU A 246 -11.58 -9.68 15.81
C LEU A 246 -10.96 -11.03 15.41
N GLY A 247 -9.77 -11.34 15.94
CA GLY A 247 -9.09 -12.62 15.72
C GLY A 247 -9.88 -13.82 16.26
N GLU A 248 -10.45 -13.71 17.45
CA GLU A 248 -11.29 -14.74 18.06
C GLU A 248 -12.59 -14.98 17.27
N GLN A 249 -13.24 -13.91 16.82
CA GLN A 249 -14.43 -14.01 15.96
C GLN A 249 -14.14 -14.68 14.62
N ALA A 250 -13.00 -14.36 14.00
CA ALA A 250 -12.57 -14.98 12.75
C ALA A 250 -12.36 -16.50 12.93
N LYS A 251 -11.75 -16.93 14.04
CA LYS A 251 -11.58 -18.35 14.38
C LYS A 251 -12.92 -19.06 14.59
N LYS A 252 -13.88 -18.45 15.31
CA LYS A 252 -15.23 -19.02 15.50
C LYS A 252 -15.99 -19.21 14.19
N LYS A 253 -15.88 -18.27 13.25
CA LYS A 253 -16.49 -18.38 11.91
C LYS A 253 -15.82 -19.44 11.03
N GLY A 254 -14.49 -19.59 11.13
CA GLY A 254 -13.74 -20.64 10.45
C GLY A 254 -14.08 -22.06 10.97
N GLY A 255 -14.25 -22.21 12.28
CA GLY A 255 -14.62 -23.49 12.91
C GLY A 255 -16.00 -24.00 12.52
N LYS A 256 -16.99 -23.10 12.36
CA LYS A 256 -18.34 -23.50 11.89
C LYS A 256 -18.34 -24.07 10.47
N ARG A 257 -17.53 -23.54 9.55
CA ARG A 257 -17.39 -24.07 8.18
C ARG A 257 -16.64 -25.40 8.10
N GLY A 258 -15.77 -25.70 9.06
CA GLY A 258 -15.08 -26.99 9.15
C GLY A 258 -15.94 -28.12 9.73
N GLY A 259 -16.87 -27.80 10.63
CA GLY A 259 -17.79 -28.79 11.23
C GLY A 259 -18.93 -29.23 10.30
N GLU A 260 -19.36 -28.37 9.38
CA GLU A 260 -20.44 -28.68 8.44
C GLU A 260 -19.98 -29.61 7.30
N LYS A 261 -18.68 -29.54 6.93
CA LYS A 261 -18.09 -30.45 5.93
C LYS A 261 -17.90 -31.86 6.48
N ARG A 262 -17.57 -32.02 7.77
CA ARG A 262 -17.44 -33.33 8.42
C ARG A 262 -18.76 -34.05 8.68
N ARG A 263 -19.89 -33.32 8.73
CA ARG A 263 -21.22 -33.94 8.89
C ARG A 263 -21.82 -34.45 7.57
N ARG A 264 -21.26 -34.06 6.43
CA ARG A 264 -21.74 -34.50 5.11
C ARG A 264 -21.05 -35.78 4.63
N ASP A 265 -19.84 -36.05 5.10
CA ASP A 265 -19.10 -37.28 4.78
C ASP A 265 -19.49 -38.48 5.66
N ASP A 266 -20.29 -38.27 6.72
CA ASP A 266 -20.71 -39.29 7.71
C ASP A 266 -22.16 -39.78 7.48
N MET A 267 -22.83 -39.33 6.40
CA MET A 267 -24.18 -39.78 6.02
C MET A 267 -24.20 -40.78 4.85
N ASP A 268 -23.06 -41.08 4.23
CA ASP A 268 -22.96 -41.99 3.07
C ASP A 268 -22.47 -43.41 3.45
N GLN A 269 -22.51 -43.80 4.73
CA GLN A 269 -22.04 -45.13 5.20
C GLN A 269 -23.12 -46.10 5.69
N ASP A 270 -24.41 -45.75 5.65
CA ASP A 270 -25.49 -46.60 6.20
C ASP A 270 -26.49 -47.15 5.15
N GLU A 271 -26.12 -47.22 3.87
CA GLU A 271 -26.84 -48.03 2.88
C GLU A 271 -25.86 -48.95 2.12
N GLY A 272 -25.64 -50.13 2.68
CA GLY A 272 -24.90 -51.24 2.07
C GLY A 272 -25.21 -52.57 2.74
#